data_AF-A0A958HH13-F1
#
_entry.id   AF-A0A958HH13-F1
#
_cell.length_a   1.000
_cell.length_b   1.000
_cell.length_c   1.000
_cell.angle_alpha   90.00
_cell.angle_beta   90.00
_cell.angle_gamma   90.00
#
_symmetry.space_group_name_H-M   'P 1'
#
loop_
_entity.id
_entity.type
_entity.pdbx_description
1 polymer ?
#
loop_
_entity_poly.entity_id
_entity_poly.type
_entity_poly.pdbx_seq_one_letter_code
_entity_poly.pdbx_strand_id
1 'polypeptide(L)'
;MKIIGEKINGTRKRVAQAIAERDAEYIRDLAIKQTEAGSTWLDVNAGTRPDHEPDDLVWLIENIQAVVETPLALDSANPKALNVAIQAVNKTPMINSISGEPDRLEQILPIVAKHGCEVIALAMDDKKIPETFDKRMEVIDMVLQHTRAAGIPDGKVYVDPLALTIATMNQSAMIACDTIRAVHGKYPDLHFTMGLSNISFGLPARKQVNRGFLILAMQAGLDCAILDPLDKELRAAIVTTELLLGQDKYCKGYLKASRAGLFD
;
A
#
# COMPACT_ATOMS: atom_id res chain seq x y z
N MET A 1 9.67 4.82 -7.80
CA MET A 1 8.50 4.60 -6.92
C MET A 1 8.14 3.13 -6.93
N LYS A 2 7.96 2.53 -5.75
CA LYS A 2 7.47 1.16 -5.59
C LYS A 2 5.95 1.13 -5.76
N ILE A 3 5.40 0.01 -6.21
CA ILE A 3 3.96 -0.14 -6.45
C ILE A 3 3.44 -1.36 -5.69
N ILE A 4 2.37 -1.18 -4.91
CA ILE A 4 1.59 -2.26 -4.31
C ILE A 4 0.32 -2.42 -5.15
N GLY A 5 0.18 -3.55 -5.83
CA GLY A 5 -0.96 -3.81 -6.72
C GLY A 5 -2.25 -4.14 -5.94
N GLU A 6 -3.28 -3.30 -6.06
CA GLU A 6 -4.50 -3.32 -5.22
C GLU A 6 -5.64 -4.25 -5.71
N LYS A 7 -5.43 -5.06 -6.76
CA LYS A 7 -6.56 -5.71 -7.45
C LYS A 7 -7.06 -6.97 -6.75
N ILE A 8 -6.25 -7.63 -5.95
CA ILE A 8 -6.64 -8.86 -5.21
C ILE A 8 -7.16 -8.44 -3.84
N ASN A 9 -8.34 -7.82 -3.86
CA ASN A 9 -9.00 -7.34 -2.66
C ASN A 9 -10.47 -7.80 -2.65
N GLY A 10 -10.83 -8.63 -1.68
CA GLY A 10 -12.14 -9.27 -1.56
C GLY A 10 -13.30 -8.29 -1.30
N THR A 11 -13.05 -7.02 -1.01
CA THR A 11 -14.11 -6.00 -1.02
C THR A 11 -14.61 -5.69 -2.44
N ARG A 12 -13.85 -6.06 -3.48
CA ARG A 12 -14.27 -5.94 -4.88
C ARG A 12 -15.17 -7.12 -5.26
N LYS A 13 -16.37 -6.81 -5.75
CA LYS A 13 -17.41 -7.80 -6.10
C LYS A 13 -16.90 -9.05 -6.84
N ARG A 14 -16.08 -8.88 -7.89
CA ARG A 14 -15.58 -10.02 -8.68
C ARG A 14 -14.53 -10.84 -7.94
N VAL A 15 -13.69 -10.22 -7.11
CA VAL A 15 -12.70 -10.93 -6.28
C VAL A 15 -13.41 -11.67 -5.14
N ALA A 16 -14.40 -11.04 -4.50
CA ALA A 16 -15.24 -11.67 -3.49
C ALA A 16 -15.88 -12.96 -4.03
N GLN A 17 -16.45 -12.90 -5.24
CA GLN A 17 -17.03 -14.04 -5.92
C GLN A 17 -15.97 -15.13 -6.19
N ALA A 18 -14.79 -14.75 -6.70
CA ALA A 18 -13.72 -15.69 -6.98
C ALA A 18 -13.21 -16.41 -5.73
N ILE A 19 -13.13 -15.72 -4.58
CA ILE A 19 -12.78 -16.32 -3.30
C ILE A 19 -13.87 -17.32 -2.86
N ALA A 20 -15.13 -16.91 -2.92
CA ALA A 20 -16.27 -17.75 -2.51
C ALA A 20 -16.42 -19.01 -3.37
N GLU A 21 -16.14 -18.91 -4.67
CA GLU A 21 -16.23 -20.03 -5.62
C GLU A 21 -14.92 -20.80 -5.77
N ARG A 22 -13.85 -20.40 -5.06
CA ARG A 22 -12.47 -20.92 -5.21
C ARG A 22 -11.99 -20.90 -6.68
N ASP A 23 -12.34 -19.83 -7.41
CA ASP A 23 -11.90 -19.56 -8.80
C ASP A 23 -10.41 -19.17 -8.81
N ALA A 24 -9.56 -20.19 -8.76
CA ALA A 24 -8.10 -20.05 -8.73
C ALA A 24 -7.56 -19.40 -10.01
N GLU A 25 -8.15 -19.68 -11.17
CA GLU A 25 -7.70 -19.14 -12.45
C GLU A 25 -7.83 -17.62 -12.49
N TYR A 26 -8.96 -17.08 -12.01
CA TYR A 26 -9.15 -15.64 -11.94
C TYR A 26 -8.13 -14.93 -11.03
N ILE A 27 -7.84 -15.51 -9.85
CA ILE A 27 -6.84 -14.94 -8.92
C ILE A 27 -5.43 -15.00 -9.51
N ARG A 28 -5.06 -16.13 -10.13
CA ARG A 28 -3.77 -16.32 -10.79
C ARG A 28 -3.58 -15.33 -11.95
N ASP A 29 -4.59 -15.16 -12.79
CA ASP A 29 -4.57 -14.19 -13.89
C ASP A 29 -4.39 -12.74 -13.39
N LEU A 30 -5.07 -12.35 -12.31
CA LEU A 30 -4.85 -11.04 -11.69
C LEU A 30 -3.43 -10.88 -11.13
N ALA A 31 -2.86 -11.91 -10.51
CA ALA A 31 -1.50 -11.87 -10.00
C ALA A 31 -0.46 -11.70 -11.11
N ILE A 32 -0.61 -12.45 -12.21
CA ILE A 32 0.23 -12.35 -13.41
C ILE A 32 0.15 -10.94 -14.00
N LYS A 33 -1.07 -10.44 -14.28
CA LYS A 33 -1.25 -9.12 -14.90
C LYS A 33 -0.65 -7.99 -14.07
N GLN A 34 -0.82 -8.02 -12.75
CA GLN A 34 -0.25 -6.99 -11.87
C GLN A 34 1.28 -7.08 -11.80
N THR A 35 1.82 -8.30 -11.75
CA THR A 35 3.28 -8.55 -11.80
C THR A 35 3.88 -8.03 -13.11
N GLU A 36 3.30 -8.38 -14.26
CA GLU A 36 3.73 -7.91 -15.58
C GLU A 36 3.58 -6.39 -15.74
N ALA A 37 2.61 -5.77 -15.06
CA ALA A 37 2.44 -4.33 -15.04
C ALA A 37 3.48 -3.59 -14.17
N GLY A 38 4.32 -4.31 -13.42
CA GLY A 38 5.43 -3.76 -12.64
C GLY A 38 5.18 -3.60 -11.15
N SER A 39 4.21 -4.32 -10.57
CA SER A 39 4.01 -4.35 -9.11
C SER A 39 5.28 -4.81 -8.38
N THR A 40 5.66 -4.07 -7.35
CA THR A 40 6.72 -4.44 -6.40
C THR A 40 6.18 -5.43 -5.36
N TRP A 41 4.95 -5.20 -4.90
CA TRP A 41 4.17 -6.14 -4.10
C TRP A 41 2.78 -6.33 -4.69
N LEU A 42 2.16 -7.47 -4.37
CA LEU A 42 0.73 -7.69 -4.57
C LEU A 42 0.01 -7.57 -3.23
N ASP A 43 -0.94 -6.65 -3.13
CA ASP A 43 -1.85 -6.57 -1.99
C ASP A 43 -2.73 -7.82 -1.95
N VAL A 44 -2.84 -8.45 -0.79
CA VAL A 44 -3.66 -9.64 -0.57
C VAL A 44 -4.62 -9.37 0.59
N ASN A 45 -5.83 -8.96 0.24
CA ASN A 45 -6.92 -8.71 1.17
C ASN A 45 -8.05 -9.71 0.89
N ALA A 46 -8.32 -10.61 1.85
CA ALA A 46 -9.40 -11.59 1.70
C ALA A 46 -10.78 -10.93 1.70
N GLY A 47 -10.99 -9.83 2.45
CA GLY A 47 -12.25 -9.11 2.53
C GLY A 47 -13.44 -9.94 3.03
N THR A 48 -13.16 -11.09 3.65
CA THR A 48 -14.15 -12.03 4.18
C THR A 48 -14.35 -11.84 5.69
N ARG A 49 -15.25 -12.63 6.28
CA ARG A 49 -15.55 -12.54 7.71
C ARG A 49 -14.35 -13.02 8.54
N PRO A 50 -14.09 -12.45 9.74
CA PRO A 50 -12.88 -12.74 10.52
C PRO A 50 -12.66 -14.22 10.87
N ASP A 51 -13.71 -15.03 10.89
CA ASP A 51 -13.69 -16.48 11.13
C ASP A 51 -13.22 -17.29 9.91
N HIS A 52 -13.47 -16.79 8.70
CA HIS A 52 -13.05 -17.41 7.43
C HIS A 52 -11.76 -16.81 6.87
N GLU A 53 -11.43 -15.58 7.25
CA GLU A 53 -10.29 -14.82 6.74
C GLU A 53 -8.93 -15.57 6.78
N PRO A 54 -8.57 -16.35 7.82
CA PRO A 54 -7.33 -17.11 7.81
C PRO A 54 -7.24 -18.12 6.65
N ASP A 55 -8.31 -18.89 6.41
CA ASP A 55 -8.34 -19.91 5.36
C ASP A 55 -8.34 -19.27 3.97
N ASP A 56 -9.06 -18.16 3.81
CA ASP A 56 -9.13 -17.44 2.54
C ASP A 56 -7.80 -16.77 2.19
N LEU A 57 -7.09 -16.21 3.17
CA LEU A 57 -5.75 -15.67 2.95
C LEU A 57 -4.77 -16.77 2.53
N VAL A 58 -4.76 -17.93 3.20
CA VAL A 58 -3.89 -19.05 2.80
C VAL A 58 -4.18 -19.47 1.37
N TRP A 59 -5.46 -19.67 1.02
CA TRP A 59 -5.84 -20.05 -0.33
C TRP A 59 -5.41 -19.00 -1.38
N LEU A 60 -5.57 -17.70 -1.08
CA LEU A 60 -5.08 -16.63 -1.97
C LEU A 60 -3.55 -16.69 -2.14
N ILE A 61 -2.80 -16.78 -1.03
CA ILE A 61 -1.34 -16.80 -1.02
C ILE A 61 -0.81 -17.96 -1.86
N GLU A 62 -1.33 -19.17 -1.65
CA GLU A 62 -0.90 -20.37 -2.39
C GLU A 62 -1.16 -20.23 -3.89
N ASN A 63 -2.32 -19.69 -4.28
CA ASN A 63 -2.65 -19.51 -5.69
C ASN A 63 -1.81 -18.42 -6.37
N ILE A 64 -1.52 -17.33 -5.67
CA ILE A 64 -0.70 -16.24 -6.21
C ILE A 64 0.74 -16.72 -6.41
N GLN A 65 1.35 -17.30 -5.37
CA GLN A 65 2.75 -17.72 -5.41
C GLN A 65 3.00 -18.93 -6.33
N ALA A 66 1.96 -19.66 -6.74
CA ALA A 66 2.07 -20.71 -7.74
C ALA A 66 2.34 -20.20 -9.17
N VAL A 67 2.09 -18.91 -9.44
CA VAL A 67 2.20 -18.34 -10.80
C VAL A 67 3.12 -17.13 -10.90
N VAL A 68 3.44 -16.46 -9.79
CA VAL A 68 4.33 -15.30 -9.77
C VAL A 68 5.28 -15.31 -8.58
N GLU A 69 6.42 -14.65 -8.76
CA GLU A 69 7.47 -14.50 -7.76
C GLU A 69 7.40 -13.16 -7.01
N THR A 70 6.46 -12.27 -7.36
CA THR A 70 6.28 -10.96 -6.73
C THR A 70 5.92 -11.14 -5.25
N PRO A 71 6.66 -10.51 -4.31
CA PRO A 71 6.32 -10.57 -2.89
C PRO A 71 4.92 -10.04 -2.57
N LEU A 72 4.37 -10.45 -1.43
CA LEU A 72 3.00 -10.09 -1.02
C LEU A 72 3.00 -8.97 0.01
N ALA A 73 1.96 -8.14 -0.02
CA ALA A 73 1.56 -7.27 1.08
C ALA A 73 0.31 -7.90 1.71
N LEU A 74 0.45 -8.45 2.92
CA LEU A 74 -0.66 -9.08 3.63
C LEU A 74 -1.54 -7.99 4.24
N ASP A 75 -2.74 -7.80 3.68
CA ASP A 75 -3.70 -6.78 4.09
C ASP A 75 -4.79 -7.39 4.95
N SER A 76 -4.59 -7.30 6.27
CA SER A 76 -5.54 -7.83 7.25
C SER A 76 -5.42 -7.09 8.58
N ALA A 77 -6.57 -6.87 9.21
CA ALA A 77 -6.68 -6.37 10.58
C ALA A 77 -6.68 -7.48 11.64
N ASN A 78 -6.70 -8.74 11.21
CA ASN A 78 -6.91 -9.88 12.07
C ASN A 78 -5.57 -10.56 12.40
N PRO A 79 -5.09 -10.48 13.64
CA PRO A 79 -3.81 -11.08 14.02
C PRO A 79 -3.82 -12.60 13.88
N LYS A 80 -4.98 -13.28 14.01
CA LYS A 80 -5.06 -14.72 13.77
C LYS A 80 -4.82 -15.03 12.30
N ALA A 81 -5.45 -14.27 11.41
CA ALA A 81 -5.26 -14.42 9.97
C ALA A 81 -3.81 -14.14 9.56
N LEU A 82 -3.19 -13.08 10.09
CA LEU A 82 -1.77 -12.76 9.84
C LEU A 82 -0.81 -13.85 10.34
N ASN A 83 -1.06 -14.43 11.53
CA ASN A 83 -0.22 -15.51 12.07
C ASN A 83 -0.28 -16.79 11.23
N VAL A 84 -1.40 -17.07 10.56
CA VAL A 84 -1.51 -18.19 9.63
C VAL A 84 -0.88 -17.82 8.28
N ALA A 85 -1.25 -16.67 7.73
CA ALA A 85 -0.77 -16.19 6.43
C ALA A 85 0.76 -16.08 6.36
N ILE A 86 1.41 -15.60 7.43
CA ILE A 86 2.87 -15.44 7.48
C ILE A 86 3.63 -16.78 7.41
N GLN A 87 2.98 -17.92 7.68
CA GLN A 87 3.58 -19.25 7.51
C GLN A 87 3.43 -19.79 6.09
N ALA A 88 2.46 -19.27 5.32
CA ALA A 88 2.17 -19.72 3.95
C ALA A 88 2.97 -18.97 2.87
N VAL A 89 3.61 -17.85 3.21
CA VAL A 89 4.39 -17.04 2.27
C VAL A 89 5.77 -17.63 1.99
N ASN A 90 6.18 -17.60 0.72
CA ASN A 90 7.50 -18.06 0.26
C ASN A 90 8.61 -17.02 0.49
N LYS A 91 8.24 -15.74 0.56
CA LYS A 91 9.15 -14.60 0.75
C LYS A 91 8.62 -13.73 1.89
N THR A 92 9.53 -13.07 2.60
CA THR A 92 9.16 -12.11 3.65
C THR A 92 8.18 -11.06 3.08
N PRO A 93 6.95 -10.97 3.59
CA PRO A 93 5.95 -10.06 3.05
C PRO A 93 6.07 -8.67 3.68
N MET A 94 5.34 -7.72 3.10
CA MET A 94 4.94 -6.49 3.78
C MET A 94 3.68 -6.77 4.62
N ILE A 95 3.56 -6.16 5.79
CA ILE A 95 2.33 -6.18 6.59
C ILE A 95 1.57 -4.87 6.40
N ASN A 96 0.34 -4.98 5.91
CA ASN A 96 -0.63 -3.89 5.78
C ASN A 96 -1.76 -4.13 6.80
N SER A 97 -1.79 -3.47 7.95
CA SER A 97 -0.89 -2.45 8.47
C SER A 97 -0.82 -2.52 10.01
N ILE A 98 -0.06 -1.62 10.62
CA ILE A 98 -0.19 -1.23 12.03
C ILE A 98 -0.72 0.21 12.11
N SER A 99 -1.22 0.61 13.28
CA SER A 99 -1.72 1.95 13.57
C SER A 99 -1.28 2.34 14.99
N GLY A 100 -1.65 3.54 15.44
CA GLY A 100 -1.48 3.98 16.82
C GLY A 100 -2.45 3.35 17.83
N GLU A 101 -3.29 2.41 17.41
CA GLU A 101 -4.18 1.68 18.31
C GLU A 101 -3.35 0.69 19.16
N PRO A 102 -3.41 0.74 20.50
CA PRO A 102 -2.58 -0.11 21.36
C PRO A 102 -2.72 -1.61 21.08
N ASP A 103 -3.95 -2.10 20.92
CA ASP A 103 -4.23 -3.52 20.63
C ASP A 103 -3.63 -3.95 19.29
N ARG A 104 -3.64 -3.05 18.29
CA ARG A 104 -3.08 -3.31 16.96
C ARG A 104 -1.56 -3.45 17.05
N LEU A 105 -0.89 -2.55 17.78
CA LEU A 105 0.55 -2.61 18.02
C LEU A 105 0.93 -3.87 18.79
N GLU A 106 0.26 -4.16 19.90
CA GLU A 106 0.56 -5.32 20.75
C GLU A 106 0.45 -6.64 19.99
N GLN A 107 -0.54 -6.78 19.11
CA GLN A 107 -0.83 -8.04 18.44
C GLN A 107 -0.07 -8.25 17.13
N ILE A 108 0.22 -7.18 16.37
CA ILE A 108 0.81 -7.29 15.03
C ILE A 108 2.31 -6.98 15.02
N LEU A 109 2.77 -6.04 15.84
CA LEU A 109 4.18 -5.65 15.87
C LEU A 109 5.13 -6.81 16.16
N PRO A 110 4.81 -7.77 17.07
CA PRO A 110 5.64 -8.96 17.27
C PRO A 110 5.77 -9.83 16.02
N ILE A 111 4.72 -9.90 15.19
CA ILE A 111 4.74 -10.66 13.92
C ILE A 111 5.73 -9.99 12.96
N VAL A 112 5.64 -8.66 12.81
CA VAL A 112 6.55 -7.87 11.97
C VAL A 112 8.01 -8.05 12.39
N ALA A 113 8.29 -7.88 13.69
CA ALA A 113 9.65 -7.98 14.22
C ALA A 113 10.23 -9.39 14.08
N LYS A 114 9.47 -10.42 14.44
CA LYS A 114 9.91 -11.82 14.39
C LYS A 114 10.25 -12.29 12.97
N HIS A 115 9.49 -11.82 11.97
CA HIS A 115 9.65 -12.25 10.58
C HIS A 115 10.46 -11.26 9.73
N GLY A 116 10.86 -10.13 10.32
CA GLY A 116 11.64 -9.08 9.64
C GLY A 116 10.87 -8.40 8.50
N CYS A 117 9.54 -8.31 8.61
CA CYS A 117 8.69 -7.73 7.58
C CYS A 117 8.92 -6.22 7.40
N GLU A 118 8.64 -5.73 6.20
CA GLU A 118 8.28 -4.32 6.02
C GLU A 118 6.86 -4.11 6.56
N VAL A 119 6.54 -2.90 7.03
CA VAL A 119 5.24 -2.63 7.66
C VAL A 119 4.70 -1.26 7.27
N ILE A 120 3.42 -1.21 6.93
CA ILE A 120 2.68 0.04 6.73
C ILE A 120 2.21 0.55 8.10
N ALA A 121 2.54 1.79 8.44
CA ALA A 121 2.14 2.45 9.67
C ALA A 121 1.13 3.57 9.37
N LEU A 122 -0.14 3.35 9.69
CA LEU A 122 -1.21 4.33 9.49
C LEU A 122 -1.09 5.46 10.51
N ALA A 123 -1.18 6.71 10.05
CA ALA A 123 -1.19 7.90 10.90
C ALA A 123 -2.55 8.14 11.59
N MET A 124 -3.11 7.10 12.24
CA MET A 124 -4.33 7.15 13.05
C MET A 124 -4.19 6.37 14.35
N ASP A 125 -5.03 6.67 15.32
CA ASP A 125 -5.12 5.98 16.61
C ASP A 125 -6.59 5.62 16.95
N ASP A 126 -6.80 5.18 18.19
CA ASP A 126 -8.12 4.84 18.75
C ASP A 126 -9.10 6.03 18.79
N LYS A 127 -8.59 7.27 18.68
CA LYS A 127 -9.37 8.51 18.63
C LYS A 127 -9.78 8.90 17.21
N LYS A 128 -9.65 7.98 16.23
CA LYS A 128 -9.94 8.12 14.80
C LYS A 128 -8.79 8.78 14.01
N ILE A 129 -9.04 9.01 12.73
CA ILE A 129 -8.11 9.64 11.80
C ILE A 129 -7.94 11.13 12.17
N PRO A 130 -6.73 11.59 12.51
CA PRO A 130 -6.51 12.98 12.84
C PRO A 130 -6.72 13.91 11.63
N GLU A 131 -7.40 15.03 11.90
CA GLU A 131 -7.75 16.03 10.88
C GLU A 131 -6.63 17.02 10.56
N THR A 132 -5.56 17.08 11.36
CA THR A 132 -4.44 18.01 11.18
C THR A 132 -3.12 17.27 11.04
N PHE A 133 -2.18 17.89 10.33
CA PHE A 133 -0.85 17.29 10.15
C PHE A 133 -0.10 17.16 11.49
N ASP A 134 -0.24 18.13 12.41
CA ASP A 134 0.40 18.10 13.74
C ASP A 134 -0.01 16.85 14.52
N LYS A 135 -1.31 16.53 14.54
CA LYS A 135 -1.80 15.34 15.23
C LYS A 135 -1.38 14.04 14.54
N ARG A 136 -1.26 14.04 13.21
CA ARG A 136 -0.68 12.91 12.46
C ARG A 136 0.78 12.69 12.87
N MET A 137 1.55 13.78 13.04
CA MET A 137 2.94 13.69 13.52
C MET A 137 3.04 13.10 14.93
N GLU A 138 2.13 13.46 15.84
CA GLU A 138 2.09 12.87 17.20
C GLU A 138 1.89 11.35 17.14
N VAL A 139 0.94 10.88 16.31
CA VAL A 139 0.69 9.44 16.12
C VAL A 139 1.92 8.76 15.48
N ILE A 140 2.51 9.36 14.46
CA ILE A 140 3.68 8.80 13.78
C ILE A 140 4.86 8.69 14.74
N ASP A 141 5.15 9.73 15.52
CA ASP A 141 6.21 9.71 16.54
C ASP A 141 6.00 8.57 17.54
N MET A 142 4.75 8.36 17.97
CA MET A 142 4.40 7.28 18.90
C MET A 142 4.57 5.90 18.26
N VAL A 143 4.09 5.67 17.03
CA VAL A 143 4.26 4.39 16.33
C VAL A 143 5.74 4.10 16.08
N LEU A 144 6.55 5.12 15.77
CA LEU A 144 7.99 4.97 15.58
C LEU A 144 8.72 4.58 16.87
N GLN A 145 8.30 5.10 18.03
CA GLN A 145 8.84 4.65 19.32
C GLN A 145 8.60 3.15 19.53
N HIS A 146 7.40 2.66 19.21
CA HIS A 146 7.05 1.25 19.35
C HIS A 146 7.81 0.36 18.37
N THR A 147 7.85 0.73 17.08
CA THR A 147 8.59 -0.03 16.06
C THR A 147 10.08 -0.13 16.39
N ARG A 148 10.72 0.97 16.81
CA ARG A 148 12.12 0.98 17.25
C ARG A 148 12.33 0.14 18.51
N ALA A 149 11.43 0.22 19.49
CA ALA A 149 11.50 -0.61 20.70
C ALA A 149 11.37 -2.11 20.39
N ALA A 150 10.62 -2.47 19.34
CA ALA A 150 10.52 -3.83 18.82
C ALA A 150 11.69 -4.25 17.90
N GLY A 151 12.68 -3.37 17.69
CA GLY A 151 13.85 -3.64 16.85
C GLY A 151 13.61 -3.54 15.34
N ILE A 152 12.52 -2.90 14.92
CA ILE A 152 12.23 -2.66 13.50
C ILE A 152 12.92 -1.35 13.07
N PRO A 153 13.83 -1.39 12.09
CA PRO A 153 14.50 -0.18 11.61
C PRO A 153 13.53 0.70 10.82
N ASP A 154 13.72 2.02 10.90
CA ASP A 154 12.92 3.02 10.18
C ASP A 154 12.82 2.72 8.67
N GLY A 155 13.90 2.25 8.03
CA GLY A 155 13.90 1.84 6.62
C GLY A 155 12.98 0.67 6.24
N LYS A 156 12.30 0.04 7.20
CA LYS A 156 11.25 -0.97 6.97
C LYS A 156 9.84 -0.45 7.23
N VAL A 157 9.70 0.80 7.67
CA VAL A 157 8.42 1.42 8.00
C VAL A 157 7.96 2.31 6.85
N TYR A 158 6.76 2.02 6.36
CA TYR A 158 6.06 2.78 5.33
C TYR A 158 4.94 3.59 5.98
N VAL A 159 5.15 4.87 6.20
CA VAL A 159 4.13 5.73 6.81
C VAL A 159 3.01 5.99 5.80
N ASP A 160 1.77 5.69 6.20
CA ASP A 160 0.57 6.11 5.48
C ASP A 160 0.01 7.38 6.13
N PRO A 161 0.12 8.55 5.46
CA PRO A 161 -0.38 9.79 6.00
C PRO A 161 -1.91 9.86 6.01
N LEU A 162 -2.61 8.88 5.43
CA LEU A 162 -4.06 8.79 5.26
C LEU A 162 -4.64 9.87 4.34
N ALA A 163 -4.92 9.45 3.11
CA ALA A 163 -5.66 10.21 2.11
C ALA A 163 -7.17 9.96 2.26
N LEU A 164 -7.88 10.89 2.92
CA LEU A 164 -9.34 10.88 3.03
C LEU A 164 -9.97 11.43 1.75
N THR A 165 -11.26 11.13 1.49
CA THR A 165 -11.91 11.66 0.29
C THR A 165 -12.01 13.19 0.31
N ILE A 166 -11.59 13.82 -0.79
CA ILE A 166 -11.72 15.28 -1.00
C ILE A 166 -13.20 15.71 -0.98
N ALA A 167 -14.13 14.80 -1.31
CA ALA A 167 -15.55 15.08 -1.29
C ALA A 167 -16.06 15.48 0.10
N THR A 168 -15.45 14.96 1.17
CA THR A 168 -15.81 15.28 2.56
C THR A 168 -14.75 16.13 3.25
N MET A 169 -13.50 16.09 2.79
CA MET A 169 -12.39 16.85 3.37
C MET A 169 -11.52 17.47 2.25
N ASN A 170 -11.89 18.68 1.83
CA ASN A 170 -11.25 19.37 0.70
C ASN A 170 -9.73 19.58 0.84
N GLN A 171 -9.21 19.70 2.07
CA GLN A 171 -7.78 19.86 2.35
C GLN A 171 -7.01 18.52 2.41
N SER A 172 -7.67 17.36 2.25
CA SER A 172 -7.03 16.08 2.54
C SER A 172 -5.77 15.81 1.70
N ALA A 173 -5.76 16.22 0.42
CA ALA A 173 -4.57 16.06 -0.42
C ALA A 173 -3.38 16.87 0.10
N MET A 174 -3.61 18.12 0.49
CA MET A 174 -2.56 19.00 1.00
C MET A 174 -2.06 18.55 2.36
N ILE A 175 -2.96 18.15 3.27
CA ILE A 175 -2.59 17.61 4.58
C ILE A 175 -1.72 16.35 4.41
N ALA A 176 -2.07 15.44 3.50
CA ALA A 176 -1.24 14.26 3.22
C ALA A 176 0.16 14.66 2.70
N CYS A 177 0.24 15.61 1.76
CA CYS A 177 1.52 16.10 1.24
C CYS A 177 2.37 16.82 2.31
N ASP A 178 1.75 17.63 3.17
CA ASP A 178 2.42 18.33 4.27
C ASP A 178 2.93 17.34 5.32
N THR A 179 2.14 16.31 5.66
CA THR A 179 2.59 15.22 6.52
C THR A 179 3.80 14.50 5.92
N ILE A 180 3.78 14.13 4.63
CA ILE A 180 4.93 13.47 3.97
C ILE A 180 6.18 14.35 4.09
N ARG A 181 6.09 15.64 3.72
CA ARG A 181 7.24 16.57 3.79
C ARG A 181 7.79 16.71 5.21
N ALA A 182 6.91 16.86 6.20
CA ALA A 182 7.30 17.03 7.59
C ALA A 182 7.98 15.78 8.15
N VAL A 183 7.40 14.60 7.90
CA VAL A 183 7.97 13.32 8.32
C VAL A 183 9.30 13.08 7.63
N HIS A 184 9.39 13.28 6.31
CA HIS A 184 10.62 13.05 5.55
C HIS A 184 11.77 13.95 6.02
N GLY A 185 11.47 15.22 6.36
CA GLY A 185 12.46 16.14 6.92
C GLY A 185 12.97 15.75 8.30
N LYS A 186 12.13 15.07 9.12
CA LYS A 186 12.49 14.63 10.48
C LYS A 186 13.11 13.23 10.51
N TYR A 187 12.66 12.34 9.62
CA TYR A 187 12.99 10.93 9.57
C TYR A 187 13.30 10.51 8.12
N PRO A 188 14.52 10.80 7.63
CA PRO A 188 14.87 10.64 6.22
C PRO A 188 14.91 9.17 5.75
N ASP A 189 15.05 8.22 6.68
CA ASP A 189 15.11 6.80 6.38
C ASP A 189 13.73 6.15 6.24
N LEU A 190 12.64 6.85 6.59
CA LEU A 190 11.28 6.32 6.43
C LEU A 190 10.85 6.33 4.97
N HIS A 191 10.02 5.34 4.63
CA HIS A 191 9.30 5.29 3.37
C HIS A 191 7.85 5.76 3.56
N PHE A 192 7.18 6.06 2.45
CA PHE A 192 5.80 6.54 2.44
C PHE A 192 4.96 5.70 1.49
N THR A 193 3.77 5.33 1.94
CA THR A 193 2.78 4.67 1.08
C THR A 193 1.39 5.23 1.34
N MET A 194 0.44 4.98 0.45
CA MET A 194 -0.97 5.25 0.73
C MET A 194 -1.88 4.53 -0.25
N GLY A 195 -3.11 4.27 0.17
CA GLY A 195 -4.23 3.95 -0.72
C GLY A 195 -4.59 5.14 -1.60
N LEU A 196 -4.02 5.22 -2.81
CA LEU A 196 -4.16 6.38 -3.69
C LEU A 196 -5.63 6.65 -4.07
N SER A 197 -6.42 5.58 -4.25
CA SER A 197 -7.79 5.68 -4.74
C SER A 197 -8.78 6.25 -3.72
N ASN A 198 -8.42 6.31 -2.43
CA ASN A 198 -9.28 6.83 -1.36
C ASN A 198 -9.61 8.32 -1.53
N ILE A 199 -8.65 9.10 -2.05
CA ILE A 199 -8.77 10.57 -2.23
C ILE A 199 -9.98 10.98 -3.08
N SER A 200 -10.40 10.11 -4.00
CA SER A 200 -11.43 10.39 -5.02
C SER A 200 -12.77 9.70 -4.76
N PHE A 201 -12.93 9.00 -3.64
CA PHE A 201 -14.17 8.27 -3.36
C PHE A 201 -15.39 9.21 -3.39
N GLY A 202 -16.44 8.83 -4.10
CA GLY A 202 -17.66 9.64 -4.28
C GLY A 202 -17.61 10.69 -5.40
N LEU A 203 -16.47 10.89 -6.07
CA LEU A 203 -16.35 11.84 -7.17
C LEU A 203 -16.54 11.17 -8.55
N PRO A 204 -17.03 11.90 -9.57
CA PRO A 204 -16.90 11.45 -10.97
C PRO A 204 -15.44 11.52 -11.44
N ALA A 205 -15.13 10.86 -12.55
CA ALA A 205 -13.81 10.91 -13.19
C ALA A 205 -12.62 10.62 -12.23
N ARG A 206 -12.82 9.73 -11.25
CA ARG A 206 -11.88 9.39 -10.16
C ARG A 206 -10.44 9.19 -10.61
N LYS A 207 -10.23 8.55 -11.77
CA LYS A 207 -8.90 8.31 -12.33
C LYS A 207 -8.10 9.60 -12.55
N GLN A 208 -8.76 10.69 -12.97
CA GLN A 208 -8.11 11.99 -13.16
C GLN A 208 -7.67 12.59 -11.82
N VAL A 209 -8.55 12.52 -10.80
CA VAL A 209 -8.24 12.98 -9.44
C VAL A 209 -7.06 12.17 -8.86
N ASN A 210 -7.10 10.85 -8.99
CA ASN A 210 -6.03 9.96 -8.49
C ASN A 210 -4.67 10.30 -9.12
N ARG A 211 -4.61 10.54 -10.44
CA ARG A 211 -3.38 10.91 -11.15
C ARG A 211 -2.85 12.27 -10.73
N GLY A 212 -3.73 13.28 -10.67
CA GLY A 212 -3.35 14.61 -10.19
C GLY A 212 -2.79 14.56 -8.76
N PHE A 213 -3.46 13.83 -7.88
CA PHE A 213 -2.99 13.64 -6.50
C PHE A 213 -1.68 12.88 -6.43
N LEU A 214 -1.49 11.81 -7.21
CA LEU A 214 -0.25 11.04 -7.24
C LEU A 214 0.95 11.92 -7.58
N ILE A 215 0.84 12.79 -8.59
CA ILE A 215 1.91 13.71 -8.99
C ILE A 215 2.30 14.64 -7.84
N LEU A 216 1.30 15.20 -7.14
CA LEU A 216 1.52 16.07 -5.97
C LEU A 216 2.17 15.31 -4.81
N ALA A 217 1.70 14.10 -4.53
CA ALA A 217 2.23 13.27 -3.44
C ALA A 217 3.67 12.81 -3.73
N MET A 218 3.99 12.41 -4.96
CA MET A 218 5.36 12.09 -5.37
C MET A 218 6.29 13.29 -5.22
N GLN A 219 5.83 14.49 -5.59
CA GLN A 219 6.60 15.72 -5.38
C GLN A 219 6.83 16.00 -3.88
N ALA A 220 5.87 15.64 -3.02
CA ALA A 220 6.01 15.78 -1.58
C ALA A 220 6.97 14.77 -0.94
N GLY A 221 7.28 13.65 -1.61
CA GLY A 221 8.18 12.60 -1.13
C GLY A 221 7.58 11.19 -1.11
N LEU A 222 6.38 10.99 -1.65
CA LEU A 222 5.79 9.64 -1.76
C LEU A 222 6.65 8.74 -2.65
N ASP A 223 7.09 7.61 -2.11
CA ASP A 223 7.99 6.67 -2.80
C ASP A 223 7.41 5.25 -2.98
N CYS A 224 6.25 4.98 -2.40
CA CYS A 224 5.42 3.79 -2.62
C CYS A 224 3.93 4.17 -2.69
N ALA A 225 3.11 3.39 -3.39
CA ALA A 225 1.65 3.60 -3.40
C ALA A 225 0.88 2.28 -3.60
N ILE A 226 -0.26 2.15 -2.93
CA ILE A 226 -1.27 1.13 -3.20
C ILE A 226 -2.19 1.69 -4.28
N LEU A 227 -2.13 1.11 -5.48
CA LEU A 227 -2.85 1.59 -6.66
C LEU A 227 -3.12 0.47 -7.68
N ASP A 228 -3.94 0.78 -8.69
CA ASP A 228 -4.20 -0.14 -9.81
C ASP A 228 -3.05 -0.07 -10.83
N PRO A 229 -2.15 -1.08 -10.88
CA PRO A 229 -1.02 -1.05 -11.82
C PRO A 229 -1.48 -1.27 -13.27
N LEU A 230 -2.71 -1.77 -13.49
CA LEU A 230 -3.25 -2.01 -14.81
C LEU A 230 -3.75 -0.71 -15.48
N ASP A 231 -3.85 0.39 -14.71
CA ASP A 231 -4.12 1.72 -15.27
C ASP A 231 -2.86 2.27 -15.95
N LYS A 232 -2.78 2.08 -17.29
CA LYS A 232 -1.65 2.54 -18.10
C LYS A 232 -1.36 4.02 -17.92
N GLU A 233 -2.39 4.87 -17.90
CA GLU A 233 -2.21 6.32 -17.76
C GLU A 233 -1.71 6.70 -16.35
N LEU A 234 -2.09 5.94 -15.31
CA LEU A 234 -1.52 6.11 -13.97
C LEU A 234 -0.03 5.72 -13.95
N ARG A 235 0.35 4.61 -14.59
CA ARG A 235 1.76 4.24 -14.75
C ARG A 235 2.55 5.25 -15.57
N ALA A 236 1.95 5.78 -16.63
CA ALA A 236 2.54 6.86 -17.43
C ALA A 236 2.79 8.11 -16.57
N ALA A 237 1.85 8.45 -15.68
CA ALA A 237 2.03 9.55 -14.74
C ALA A 237 3.23 9.31 -13.81
N ILE A 238 3.39 8.10 -13.25
CA ILE A 238 4.53 7.74 -12.39
C ILE A 238 5.85 7.98 -13.13
N VAL A 239 6.03 7.36 -14.29
CA VAL A 239 7.28 7.42 -15.07
C VAL A 239 7.57 8.87 -15.50
N THR A 240 6.55 9.62 -15.86
CA THR A 240 6.68 11.04 -16.23
C THR A 240 7.08 11.89 -15.02
N THR A 241 6.50 11.63 -13.85
CA THR A 241 6.84 12.36 -12.63
C THR A 241 8.25 12.03 -12.13
N GLU A 242 8.68 10.77 -12.17
CA GLU A 242 10.08 10.40 -11.86
C GLU A 242 11.08 11.13 -12.76
N LEU A 243 10.77 11.25 -14.06
CA LEU A 243 11.55 12.06 -14.98
C LEU A 243 11.61 13.54 -14.54
N LEU A 244 10.45 14.14 -14.25
CA LEU A 244 10.35 15.56 -13.87
C LEU A 244 10.99 15.88 -12.52
N LEU A 245 11.00 14.92 -11.59
CA LEU A 245 11.67 15.04 -10.29
C LEU A 245 13.19 14.78 -10.37
N GLY A 246 13.73 14.50 -11.56
CA GLY A 246 15.16 14.23 -11.75
C GLY A 246 15.61 12.86 -11.23
N GLN A 247 14.68 11.93 -11.01
CA GLN A 247 14.94 10.58 -10.51
C GLN A 247 15.29 9.59 -11.63
N ASP A 248 15.03 9.94 -12.90
CA ASP A 248 15.38 9.12 -14.07
C ASP A 248 16.66 9.62 -14.76
N LYS A 249 17.81 9.09 -14.33
CA LYS A 249 19.12 9.48 -14.86
C LYS A 249 19.23 9.16 -16.36
N TYR A 250 19.49 10.19 -17.17
CA TYR A 250 19.53 10.14 -18.64
C TYR A 250 18.20 9.70 -19.29
N CYS A 251 17.07 9.92 -18.62
CA CYS A 251 15.74 9.62 -19.13
C CYS A 251 15.54 8.14 -19.55
N LYS A 252 16.31 7.21 -18.95
CA LYS A 252 16.36 5.80 -19.37
C LYS A 252 15.04 5.10 -19.12
N GLY A 253 14.44 5.31 -17.95
CA GLY A 253 13.15 4.74 -17.57
C GLY A 253 12.05 5.22 -18.51
N TYR A 254 12.00 6.53 -18.76
CA TYR A 254 11.04 7.16 -19.66
C TYR A 254 11.15 6.64 -21.10
N LEU A 255 12.37 6.61 -21.65
CA LEU A 255 12.61 6.10 -23.01
C LEU A 255 12.29 4.61 -23.14
N LYS A 256 12.58 3.80 -22.10
CA LYS A 256 12.21 2.38 -22.06
C LYS A 256 10.69 2.22 -22.06
N ALA A 257 9.98 3.00 -21.25
CA ALA A 257 8.52 2.97 -21.18
C ALA A 257 7.85 3.37 -22.50
N SER A 258 8.39 4.39 -23.18
CA SER A 258 7.93 4.80 -24.52
C SER A 258 8.07 3.66 -25.54
N ARG A 259 9.24 2.99 -25.59
CA ARG A 259 9.45 1.84 -26.50
C ARG A 259 8.54 0.65 -26.20
N ALA A 260 8.07 0.54 -24.96
CA ALA A 260 7.14 -0.49 -24.54
C ALA A 260 5.66 -0.11 -24.79
N GLY A 261 5.38 1.03 -25.43
CA GLY A 261 4.03 1.49 -25.74
C GLY A 261 3.22 1.91 -24.51
N LEU A 262 3.88 2.44 -23.46
CA LEU A 262 3.18 2.92 -22.27
C LEU A 262 2.36 4.20 -22.53
N PHE A 263 2.82 5.02 -23.48
CA PHE A 263 2.22 6.33 -23.82
C PHE A 263 1.29 6.28 -25.04
N ASP A 264 1.07 5.08 -25.60
CA ASP A 264 0.23 4.84 -26.78
C ASP A 264 -1.19 4.38 -26.41
#